data_AF-A0A4U6M070-F1
#
_entry.id   AF-A0A4U6M070-F1
#
_cell.length_a   1.000
_cell.length_b   1.000
_cell.length_c   1.000
_cell.angle_alpha   90.00
_cell.angle_beta   90.00
_cell.angle_gamma   90.00
#
_symmetry.space_group_name_H-M   'P 1'
#
loop_
_entity.id
_entity.type
_entity.pdbx_description
1 polymer ?
#
loop_
_entity_poly.entity_id
_entity_poly.type
_entity_poly.pdbx_seq_one_letter_code
_entity_poly.pdbx_strand_id
1 'polypeptide(L)' 'MNDGFEVDFFSDSRYEELTAEISYKGQILCQLNKDKGVDSIEIEFFSDSRILAETVVMKFPVDDFLKILEQTKEELIG' A
#
# COMPACT_ATOMS: atom_id res chain seq x y z
N MET A 1 -10.21 -9.87 10.46
CA MET A 1 -9.09 -9.17 11.11
C MET A 1 -9.15 -7.76 10.59
N ASN A 2 -9.32 -6.81 11.49
CA ASN A 2 -9.49 -5.40 11.13
C ASN A 2 -8.33 -4.68 11.82
N ASP A 3 -7.13 -4.94 11.29
CA ASP A 3 -5.86 -4.63 11.94
C ASP A 3 -5.47 -3.17 11.65
N GLY A 4 -6.41 -2.37 11.14
CA GLY A 4 -6.25 -0.99 10.72
C GLY A 4 -5.75 -0.82 9.30
N PHE A 5 -5.28 -1.89 8.65
CA PHE A 5 -4.85 -1.86 7.26
C PHE A 5 -6.01 -2.01 6.28
N GLU A 6 -5.96 -1.23 5.20
CA GLU A 6 -6.88 -1.30 4.08
C GLU A 6 -6.07 -1.32 2.78
N VAL A 7 -6.59 -2.02 1.76
CA VAL A 7 -5.95 -2.17 0.45
C VAL A 7 -6.95 -1.80 -0.63
N ASP A 8 -6.54 -0.88 -1.50
CA ASP A 8 -7.33 -0.45 -2.65
C ASP A 8 -6.56 -0.73 -3.94
N PHE A 9 -7.22 -1.38 -4.91
CA PHE A 9 -6.67 -1.63 -6.24
C PHE A 9 -7.28 -0.66 -7.24
N PHE A 10 -6.44 0.05 -7.98
CA PHE A 10 -6.89 1.07 -8.92
C PHE A 10 -5.89 1.25 -10.06
N SER A 11 -6.42 1.69 -11.19
CA SER A 11 -5.66 2.17 -12.34
C SER A 11 -5.54 3.69 -12.24
N ASP A 12 -4.37 4.20 -11.90
CA ASP A 12 -4.07 5.62 -11.96
C ASP A 12 -3.61 5.99 -13.38
N SER A 13 -4.00 7.16 -13.89
CA SER A 13 -3.43 7.73 -15.11
C SER A 13 -1.89 7.87 -15.11
N ARG A 14 -1.28 7.86 -13.93
CA ARG A 14 0.18 7.92 -13.73
C ARG A 14 0.90 6.60 -14.02
N TYR A 15 0.19 5.47 -13.98
CA TYR A 15 0.76 4.14 -14.12
C TYR A 15 0.08 3.38 -15.28
N GLU A 16 0.82 2.53 -15.96
CA GLU A 16 0.26 1.78 -17.10
C GLU A 16 -0.52 0.56 -16.61
N GLU A 17 -0.05 -0.04 -15.51
CA GLU A 17 -0.63 -1.22 -14.90
C GLU A 17 -1.53 -0.89 -13.70
N LEU A 18 -2.27 -1.92 -13.26
CA LEU A 18 -2.98 -1.88 -11.98
C LEU A 18 -1.97 -1.62 -10.85
N THR A 19 -2.33 -0.74 -9.92
CA THR A 19 -1.58 -0.46 -8.70
C THR A 19 -2.39 -0.82 -7.46
N ALA A 20 -1.69 -1.11 -6.37
CA ALA A 20 -2.30 -1.38 -5.07
C ALA A 20 -1.83 -0.35 -4.05
N GLU A 21 -2.75 0.33 -3.37
CA GLU A 21 -2.46 1.24 -2.28
C GLU A 21 -2.72 0.54 -0.95
N ILE A 22 -1.78 0.69 -0.02
CA ILE A 22 -1.93 0.23 1.36
C ILE A 22 -2.09 1.46 2.25
N SER A 23 -3.17 1.50 3.00
CA SER A 23 -3.43 2.53 4.00
C SER A 23 -3.54 1.93 5.40
N TYR A 24 -3.28 2.73 6.42
CA TYR A 24 -3.46 2.37 7.83
C TYR A 24 -4.30 3.43 8.53
N LYS A 25 -5.48 3.06 9.01
CA LYS A 25 -6.45 3.96 9.66
C LYS A 25 -6.74 5.21 8.82
N GLY A 26 -6.90 5.01 7.50
CA GLY A 26 -7.16 6.07 6.53
C GLY A 26 -5.93 6.92 6.14
N GLN A 27 -4.74 6.63 6.70
CA GLN A 27 -3.48 7.26 6.27
C GLN A 27 -2.80 6.38 5.22
N ILE A 28 -2.56 6.92 4.03
CA ILE A 28 -1.81 6.23 2.97
C ILE A 28 -0.37 6.00 3.47
N LEU A 29 0.11 4.76 3.34
CA LEU A 29 1.47 4.37 3.65
C LEU A 29 2.32 4.34 2.38
N CYS A 30 1.89 3.51 1.44
CA CYS A 30 2.66 3.18 0.25
C CYS A 30 1.76 2.63 -0.86
N GLN A 31 2.28 2.66 -2.08
CA GLN A 31 1.71 1.97 -3.23
C GLN A 31 2.68 0.91 -3.75
N LEU A 32 2.13 -0.20 -4.25
CA LEU A 32 2.83 -1.20 -5.04
C LEU A 32 2.53 -1.00 -6.51
N ASN A 33 3.58 -0.94 -7.33
CA ASN A 33 3.52 -0.77 -8.77
C ASN A 33 4.25 -1.91 -9.49
N LYS A 34 3.62 -2.49 -10.51
CA LYS A 34 4.15 -3.57 -11.35
C LYS A 34 4.52 -3.17 -12.79
N ASP A 35 4.62 -1.88 -13.11
CA ASP A 35 4.96 -1.37 -14.44
C ASP A 35 6.30 -1.92 -14.97
N LYS A 36 7.23 -2.28 -14.07
CA LYS A 36 8.51 -2.91 -14.42
C LYS A 36 8.44 -4.44 -14.53
N GLY A 37 7.24 -5.01 -14.49
CA GLY A 37 6.98 -6.45 -14.51
C GLY A 37 6.82 -7.06 -13.11
N VAL A 38 6.21 -8.24 -13.07
CA VAL A 38 5.85 -8.96 -11.83
C VAL A 38 7.05 -9.36 -10.97
N ASP A 39 8.22 -9.53 -11.58
CA ASP A 39 9.48 -9.86 -10.90
C ASP A 39 10.20 -8.62 -10.36
N SER A 40 9.69 -7.42 -10.66
CA SER A 40 10.32 -6.13 -10.32
C SER A 40 9.28 -5.14 -9.81
N ILE A 41 8.35 -5.62 -8.97
CA ILE A 41 7.37 -4.77 -8.29
C ILE A 41 8.12 -3.80 -7.36
N GLU A 42 7.78 -2.52 -7.49
CA GLU A 42 8.34 -1.44 -6.69
C GLU A 42 7.34 -0.98 -5.63
N ILE A 43 7.88 -0.52 -4.51
CA ILE A 43 7.12 0.11 -3.43
C ILE A 43 7.45 1.60 -3.38
N GLU A 44 6.43 2.45 -3.43
CA GLU A 44 6.54 3.90 -3.33
C GLU A 44 5.90 4.37 -2.01
N PHE A 45 6.64 5.15 -1.20
CA PHE A 45 6.15 5.68 0.07
C PHE A 45 5.70 7.13 -0.06
N PHE A 46 4.58 7.46 0.56
CA PHE A 46 4.00 8.80 0.52
C PHE A 46 4.10 9.52 1.88
N SER A 47 5.32 9.75 2.35
CA SER A 47 5.57 10.40 3.64
C SER A 47 5.00 11.82 3.74
N ASP A 48 4.77 12.48 2.61
CA ASP A 48 4.48 13.91 2.54
C ASP A 48 3.02 14.21 2.13
N SER A 49 2.22 13.20 1.76
CA SER A 49 0.99 13.42 0.97
C SER A 49 -0.29 13.67 1.77
N ARG A 50 -0.29 13.49 3.10
CA ARG A 50 -1.38 13.90 3.99
C ARG A 50 -0.93 13.70 5.42
N ILE A 51 -0.82 14.76 6.21
CA ILE A 51 -0.85 14.63 7.67
C ILE A 51 -2.34 14.72 8.03
N LEU A 52 -2.94 13.62 8.47
CA LEU A 52 -4.31 13.67 9.01
C LEU A 52 -4.38 14.69 10.15
N ALA A 53 -5.47 15.45 10.21
CA ALA A 53 -5.67 16.50 11.23
C ALA A 53 -5.69 15.94 12.66
N GLU A 54 -6.02 14.64 12.81
CA GLU A 54 -5.90 13.89 14.05
C GLU A 54 -4.62 13.04 14.03
N THR A 55 -3.95 12.96 15.17
CA THR A 55 -2.69 12.23 15.34
C THR A 55 -2.94 10.72 15.25
N VAL A 56 -3.05 10.18 14.04
CA VAL A 56 -3.03 8.73 13.84
C VAL A 56 -1.66 8.23 14.29
N VAL A 57 -1.64 7.38 15.32
CA VAL A 57 -0.40 6.74 15.78
C VAL A 57 -0.01 5.71 14.72
N MET A 58 0.97 6.08 13.89
CA MET A 58 1.57 5.25 12.85
C MET A 58 2.48 4.19 13.46
N LYS A 59 1.88 3.28 14.23
CA LYS A 59 2.54 2.17 14.90
C LYS A 59 1.65 0.94 14.80
N PHE A 60 2.25 -0.12 14.31
CA PHE A 60 1.65 -1.44 14.09
C PHE A 60 2.74 -2.51 14.20
N PRO A 61 2.38 -3.78 14.44
CA PRO A 61 3.35 -4.88 14.44
C PRO A 61 4.02 -5.05 13.08
N VAL A 62 5.32 -5.38 13.10
CA VAL A 62 6.10 -5.59 11.87
C VAL A 62 5.54 -6.77 11.07
N ASP A 63 5.20 -7.86 11.75
CA ASP A 63 4.68 -9.07 11.10
C ASP A 63 3.35 -8.81 10.39
N ASP A 64 2.50 -7.94 10.94
CA ASP A 64 1.24 -7.55 10.30
C ASP A 64 1.49 -6.75 9.01
N PHE A 65 2.48 -5.86 9.02
CA PHE A 65 2.87 -5.08 7.85
C PHE A 65 3.52 -5.95 6.76
N LEU A 66 4.39 -6.88 7.14
CA LEU A 66 5.00 -7.82 6.19
C LEU A 66 3.93 -8.70 5.55
N LYS A 67 2.99 -9.19 6.35
CA LYS A 67 1.87 -10.02 5.86
C LYS A 67 1.01 -9.26 4.86
N ILE A 68 0.60 -8.02 5.15
CA ILE A 68 -0.23 -7.26 4.21
C ILE A 68 0.55 -6.95 2.92
N LEU A 69 1.85 -6.62 3.01
CA LEU A 69 2.70 -6.41 1.84
C LEU A 69 2.79 -7.65 0.95
N GLU A 70 3.03 -8.82 1.53
CA GLU A 70 3.11 -10.08 0.79
C GLU A 70 1.78 -10.42 0.13
N GLN A 71 0.67 -10.33 0.88
CA GLN A 71 -0.68 -10.59 0.37
C GLN A 71 -1.05 -9.65 -0.77
N THR A 72 -0.85 -8.34 -0.60
CA THR A 72 -1.13 -7.35 -1.64
C THR A 72 -0.26 -7.58 -2.88
N LYS A 73 1.02 -7.96 -2.71
CA LYS A 73 1.89 -8.27 -3.85
C LYS A 73 1.38 -9.48 -4.62
N GLU A 74 1.00 -10.55 -3.94
CA GLU A 74 0.44 -11.77 -4.56
C GLU A 74 -0.85 -11.45 -5.33
N GLU A 75 -1.77 -10.71 -4.72
CA GLU A 75 -3.02 -10.29 -5.37
C GLU A 75 -2.78 -9.38 -6.58
N LEU A 76 -1.76 -8.52 -6.54
CA LEU A 76 -1.41 -7.62 -7.64
C LEU A 76 -0.83 -8.35 -8.87
N ILE A 77 -0.14 -9.47 -8.64
CA ILE A 77 0.40 -10.34 -9.69
C ILE A 77 -0.72 -11.09 -10.40
N GLY A 78 -1.72 -11.56 -9.63
CA GLY A 78 -2.84 -12.37 -10.12
C GLY A 78 -2.62 -13.87 -10.00
#